data_AF-A0A5K1DTP1-F1
#
_entry.id   AF-A0A5K1DTP1-F1
#
_cell.length_a   1.000
_cell.length_b   1.000
_cell.length_c   1.000
_cell.angle_alpha   90.00
_cell.angle_beta   90.00
_cell.angle_gamma   90.00
#
_symmetry.space_group_name_H-M   'P 1'
#
loop_
_entity.id
_entity.type
_entity.pdbx_description
1 polymer ?
#
loop_
_entity_poly.entity_id
_entity_poly.type
_entity_poly.pdbx_seq_one_letter_code
_entity_poly.pdbx_strand_id
1 'polypeptide(L)' 'SKLKSMSLEALRMHYDVPQLGNAHRAMSDVDTLSSVLQRLTHDLKLPVSGLLDRSFKASDLTY' A
#
# COMPACT_ATOMS: atom_id res chain seq x y z
N SER A 1 -19.07 7.32 -4.63
CA SER A 1 -19.02 6.02 -3.92
C SER A 1 -17.85 6.05 -2.94
N LYS A 2 -18.06 5.78 -1.65
CA LYS A 2 -16.95 5.74 -0.67
C LYS A 2 -16.03 4.57 -1.06
N LEU A 3 -14.77 4.84 -1.39
CA LEU A 3 -13.78 3.79 -1.66
C LEU A 3 -13.69 2.90 -0.42
N LYS A 4 -13.71 1.56 -0.62
CA LYS A 4 -13.46 0.63 0.49
C LYS A 4 -12.03 0.85 0.94
N SER A 5 -11.83 1.34 2.16
CA SER A 5 -10.48 1.39 2.73
C SER A 5 -10.05 -0.02 3.11
N MET A 6 -8.78 -0.33 2.87
CA MET A 6 -8.14 -1.54 3.39
C MET A 6 -7.14 -1.10 4.45
N SER A 7 -7.06 -1.86 5.55
CA SER A 7 -6.04 -1.62 6.57
C SER A 7 -4.67 -2.09 6.07
N LEU A 8 -3.61 -1.49 6.61
CA LEU A 8 -2.24 -1.92 6.33
C LEU A 8 -2.01 -3.38 6.74
N GLU A 9 -2.62 -3.82 7.83
CA GLU A 9 -2.58 -5.21 8.29
C GLU A 9 -3.23 -6.18 7.30
N ALA A 10 -4.38 -5.81 6.71
CA ALA A 10 -5.03 -6.64 5.70
C ALA A 10 -4.17 -6.78 4.45
N LEU A 11 -3.50 -5.70 4.02
CA LEU A 11 -2.56 -5.74 2.90
C LEU A 11 -1.33 -6.58 3.22
N ARG A 12 -0.78 -6.45 4.43
CA ARG A 12 0.34 -7.26 4.91
C ARG A 12 0.01 -8.75 4.83
N MET A 13 -1.15 -9.14 5.34
CA MET A 13 -1.61 -10.54 5.31
C MET A 13 -1.87 -11.02 3.88
N HIS A 14 -2.52 -10.21 3.05
CA HIS A 14 -2.79 -10.55 1.64
C HIS A 14 -1.51 -10.85 0.86
N TYR A 15 -0.44 -10.13 1.18
CA TYR A 15 0.85 -10.27 0.55
C TYR A 15 1.85 -11.11 1.36
N ASP A 16 1.44 -11.82 2.40
CA ASP A 16 2.35 -12.62 3.24
C ASP A 16 3.63 -11.86 3.66
N VAL A 17 3.50 -10.57 3.96
CA VAL A 17 4.62 -9.74 4.42
C VAL A 17 4.86 -10.06 5.91
N PRO A 18 6.07 -10.47 6.32
CA PRO A 18 6.37 -10.75 7.72
C PRO A 18 6.11 -9.53 8.59
N GLN A 19 5.62 -9.76 9.81
CA GLN A 19 5.49 -8.67 10.77
C GLN A 19 6.88 -8.37 11.34
N LEU A 20 7.38 -7.16 11.11
CA LEU A 20 8.53 -6.66 11.85
C LEU A 20 8.13 -6.40 13.31
N GLY A 21 9.06 -6.64 14.24
CA GLY A 21 8.82 -6.44 15.66
C GLY A 21 8.46 -4.98 16.00
N ASN A 22 7.89 -4.77 17.20
CA ASN A 22 7.35 -3.49 17.64
C ASN A 22 8.39 -2.37 17.89
N ALA A 23 9.68 -2.63 17.68
CA ALA A 23 10.71 -1.61 17.80
C ALA A 23 10.56 -0.63 16.62
N HIS A 24 10.01 0.55 16.91
CA HIS A 24 9.70 1.63 15.96
C HIS A 24 8.58 1.31 14.96
N ARG A 25 7.33 1.30 15.46
CA ARG A 25 6.09 1.15 14.65
C ARG A 25 6.13 1.92 13.32
N ALA A 26 6.57 3.18 13.33
CA ALA A 26 6.66 3.99 12.11
C ALA A 26 7.59 3.37 11.05
N MET A 27 8.72 2.79 11.46
CA MET A 27 9.63 2.10 10.55
C MET A 27 9.05 0.78 10.06
N SER A 28 8.38 0.02 10.94
CA SER A 28 7.67 -1.20 10.54
C SER A 28 6.53 -0.91 9.54
N ASP A 29 5.81 0.20 9.71
CA ASP A 29 4.75 0.61 8.80
C ASP A 29 5.34 0.99 7.42
N VAL A 30 6.46 1.71 7.39
CA VAL A 30 7.18 2.07 6.15
C VAL A 30 7.69 0.84 5.42
N ASP A 31 8.29 -0.12 6.13
CA ASP A 31 8.79 -1.36 5.55
C ASP A 31 7.66 -2.20 4.93
N THR A 32 6.54 -2.31 5.67
CA THR A 32 5.34 -2.99 5.20
C THR A 32 4.77 -2.33 3.94
N LEU A 33 4.60 -1.00 3.96
CA LEU A 33 4.09 -0.24 2.82
C LEU A 33 5.00 -0.37 1.58
N SER A 34 6.32 -0.33 1.79
CA SER A 34 7.30 -0.46 0.70
C SER A 34 7.23 -1.84 0.06
N SER A 35 7.14 -2.90 0.88
CA SER A 35 6.98 -4.28 0.41
C SER A 35 5.66 -4.49 -0.35
N VAL A 36 4.56 -3.92 0.16
CA VAL A 36 3.24 -3.97 -0.49
C VAL A 36 3.28 -3.22 -1.84
N LEU A 37 3.88 -2.03 -1.89
CA LEU A 37 4.00 -1.26 -3.13
C LEU A 37 4.79 -2.04 -4.21
N GLN A 38 5.90 -2.67 -3.82
CA GLN A 38 6.69 -3.50 -4.74
C GLN A 38 5.85 -4.65 -5.30
N ARG A 39 5.13 -5.38 -4.45
CA ARG A 39 4.26 -6.49 -4.89
C ARG A 39 3.12 -6.03 -5.79
N LEU A 40 2.48 -4.90 -5.46
CA LEU A 40 1.46 -4.27 -6.30
C LEU A 40 1.99 -3.92 -7.70
N THR A 41 3.19 -3.31 -7.80
CA THR A 41 3.79 -3.00 -9.11
C THR A 41 4.05 -4.26 -9.94
N HIS A 42 4.48 -5.33 -9.28
CA HIS A 42 4.73 -6.62 -9.93
C HIS A 42 3.43 -7.25 -10.45
N ASP A 43 2.41 -7.38 -9.60
CA ASP A 43 1.14 -8.01 -9.94
C ASP A 43 0.41 -7.29 -11.06
N LEU A 44 0.40 -5.95 -11.00
CA LEU A 44 -0.23 -5.11 -12.01
C LEU A 44 0.61 -4.98 -13.28
N LYS A 45 1.86 -5.44 -13.26
CA LYS A 45 2.85 -5.27 -14.34
C LYS A 45 2.99 -3.79 -14.74
N LEU A 46 3.05 -2.91 -13.75
CA LEU A 46 3.17 -1.47 -13.93
C LEU A 46 4.42 -0.94 -13.21
N PRO A 47 5.17 -0.02 -13.82
CA PRO A 47 6.14 0.78 -13.07
C PRO A 47 5.42 1.70 -12.08
N VAL A 48 6.16 2.26 -11.12
CA VAL A 48 5.65 3.23 -10.14
C VAL A 48 4.91 4.39 -10.80
N SER A 49 5.41 4.90 -11.93
CA SER A 49 4.75 5.96 -12.71
C SER A 49 3.36 5.54 -13.21
N GLY A 50 3.22 4.30 -13.68
CA GLY A 50 1.93 3.76 -14.13
C GLY A 50 0.92 3.57 -13.00
N LEU A 51 1.38 3.38 -11.76
CA LEU A 51 0.50 3.43 -10.59
C LEU A 51 0.02 4.87 -10.32
N LEU A 52 0.92 5.86 -10.40
CA LEU A 52 0.55 7.26 -10.18
C LEU A 52 -0.51 7.72 -11.18
N ASP A 53 -0.38 7.33 -12.45
CA ASP A 53 -1.35 7.66 -13.50
C ASP A 53 -2.76 7.09 -13.25
N ARG A 54 -2.84 5.97 -12.51
CA ARG A 54 -4.10 5.27 -12.18
C ARG A 54 -4.59 5.56 -10.75
N SER A 55 -3.80 6.30 -9.98
CA SER A 55 -4.12 6.62 -8.59
C SER A 55 -5.12 7.76 -8.52
N PHE A 56 -5.95 7.75 -7.48
CA PHE A 56 -6.84 8.86 -7.18
C PHE A 56 -6.00 10.08 -6.77
N LYS A 57 -6.34 11.25 -7.32
CA LYS A 57 -5.80 12.52 -6.85
C LYS A 57 -6.47 12.88 -5.53
N ALA A 58 -5.80 13.72 -4.73
CA ALA A 58 -6.41 14.25 -3.51
C ALA A 58 -7.73 14.99 -3.80
N SER A 59 -7.86 15.62 -4.97
CA SER A 59 -9.11 16.25 -5.45
C SER A 59 -10.26 15.27 -5.65
N ASP A 60 -9.98 13.99 -5.86
CA ASP A 60 -10.98 12.95 -6.08
C ASP A 60 -11.59 12.48 -4.75
N LEU A 61 -10.95 12.80 -3.63
CA LEU A 61 -11.41 12.54 -2.28
C LEU A 61 -12.26 13.74 -1.83
N THR A 62 -13.50 13.81 -2.31
CA THR A 62 -14.49 14.79 -1.81
C THR A 62 -14.80 14.49 -0.34
N TYR A 63 -14.54 15.47 0.54
CA TYR A 63 -14.93 15.48 1.94
C TYR A 63 -16.39 15.94 2.12
#